data_AF-A0A2H0XV56-F1
#
_entry.id   AF-A0A2H0XV56-F1
#
_cell.length_a   1.000
_cell.length_b   1.000
_cell.length_c   1.000
_cell.angle_alpha   90.00
_cell.angle_beta   90.00
_cell.angle_gamma   90.00
#
_symmetry.space_group_name_H-M   'P 1'
#
loop_
_entity.id
_entity.type
_entity.pdbx_description
1 polymer ?
#
loop_
_entity_poly.entity_id
_entity_poly.type
_entity_poly.pdbx_seq_one_letter_code
_entity_poly.pdbx_strand_id
1 'polypeptide(L)'
;MKRKIKDAEKALETQVIAKYKTLTESEIKVLVVDDKWMATLEQAVKGEMDRISQRLTQRIKELAERYATPLPKLVTETAMLTAKVDAHLKKMGFDI
;
A
#
# COMPACT_ATOMS: atom_id res chain seq x y z
N MET A 1 23.36 -36.15 -9.52
CA MET A 1 22.73 -34.85 -9.84
C MET A 1 23.42 -33.68 -9.14
N LYS A 2 23.53 -33.67 -7.79
CA LYS A 2 24.23 -32.60 -7.03
C LYS A 2 25.66 -32.28 -7.49
N ARG A 3 26.46 -33.31 -7.84
CA ARG A 3 27.84 -33.11 -8.33
C ARG A 3 27.89 -32.35 -9.66
N LYS A 4 27.02 -32.70 -10.62
CA LYS A 4 26.91 -32.00 -11.91
C LYS A 4 26.51 -30.53 -11.75
N ILE A 5 25.61 -30.21 -10.81
CA ILE A 5 25.22 -28.83 -10.50
C ILE A 5 26.42 -28.04 -9.97
N LYS A 6 27.14 -28.60 -8.97
CA LYS A 6 28.35 -27.96 -8.43
C LYS A 6 29.44 -27.74 -9.47
N ASP A 7 29.67 -28.72 -10.35
CA ASP A 7 30.67 -28.60 -11.41
C ASP A 7 30.28 -27.49 -12.40
N ALA A 8 28.98 -27.37 -12.72
CA ALA A 8 28.46 -26.29 -13.57
C ALA A 8 28.51 -24.91 -12.91
N GLU A 9 28.19 -24.81 -11.61
CA GLU A 9 28.32 -23.57 -10.83
C GLU A 9 29.76 -23.05 -10.84
N LYS A 10 30.73 -23.94 -10.62
CA LYS A 10 32.16 -23.58 -10.62
C LYS A 10 32.64 -23.14 -12.00
N ALA A 11 32.15 -23.80 -13.05
CA ALA A 11 32.44 -23.42 -14.43
C ALA A 11 31.85 -22.04 -14.76
N LEU A 12 30.62 -21.76 -14.30
CA LEU A 12 29.96 -20.47 -14.47
C LEU A 12 30.71 -19.37 -13.70
N GLU A 13 31.07 -19.61 -12.45
CA GLU A 13 31.82 -18.67 -11.61
C GLU A 13 33.15 -18.27 -12.25
N THR A 14 33.87 -19.26 -12.82
CA THR A 14 35.12 -19.01 -13.55
C THR A 14 34.89 -18.09 -14.76
N GLN A 15 33.81 -18.32 -15.52
CA GLN A 15 33.46 -17.48 -16.68
C GLN A 15 33.06 -16.06 -16.25
N VAL A 16 32.30 -15.94 -15.17
CA VAL A 16 31.88 -14.65 -14.60
C VAL A 16 33.10 -13.84 -14.17
N ILE A 17 34.04 -14.43 -13.43
CA ILE A 17 35.29 -13.78 -13.02
C ILE A 17 36.11 -13.34 -14.23
N ALA A 18 36.20 -14.17 -15.27
CA ALA A 18 36.88 -13.81 -16.50
C ALA A 18 36.21 -12.61 -17.19
N LYS A 19 34.87 -12.58 -17.26
CA LYS A 19 34.11 -11.48 -17.87
C LYS A 19 34.30 -10.17 -17.12
N TYR A 20 34.33 -10.18 -15.78
CA TYR A 20 34.57 -8.97 -14.98
C TYR A 20 35.85 -8.23 -15.36
N LYS A 21 36.92 -8.95 -15.69
CA LYS A 21 38.20 -8.34 -16.10
C LYS A 21 38.13 -7.61 -17.44
N THR A 22 37.13 -7.92 -18.26
CA THR A 22 36.96 -7.34 -19.60
C THR A 22 36.00 -6.16 -19.65
N LEU A 23 35.31 -5.87 -18.54
CA LEU A 23 34.32 -4.80 -18.51
C LEU A 23 35.00 -3.44 -18.57
N THR A 24 34.51 -2.62 -19.49
CA THR A 24 34.84 -1.21 -19.58
C THR A 24 34.11 -0.42 -18.51
N GLU A 25 34.59 0.78 -18.20
CA GLU A 25 33.93 1.68 -17.25
C GLU A 25 32.47 1.99 -17.66
N SER A 26 32.21 2.12 -18.96
CA SER A 26 30.86 2.36 -19.48
C SER A 26 29.94 1.18 -19.19
N GLU A 27 30.39 -0.05 -19.43
CA GLU A 27 29.60 -1.25 -19.13
C GLU A 27 29.37 -1.40 -17.62
N ILE A 28 30.37 -1.08 -16.80
CA ILE A 28 30.24 -1.09 -15.33
C ILE A 28 29.17 -0.08 -14.90
N LYS A 29 29.17 1.13 -15.47
CA LYS A 29 28.19 2.17 -15.15
C LYS A 29 26.76 1.71 -15.46
N VAL A 30 26.54 1.09 -16.62
CA VAL A 30 25.22 0.53 -16.98
C VAL A 30 24.80 -0.55 -15.99
N LEU A 31 25.66 -1.53 -15.70
CA LEU A 31 25.35 -2.63 -14.77
C LEU A 31 25.02 -2.16 -13.35
N VAL A 32 25.73 -1.12 -12.87
CA VAL A 32 25.56 -0.64 -11.50
C VAL A 32 24.41 0.35 -11.39
N VAL A 33 24.36 1.35 -12.27
CA VAL A 33 23.38 2.42 -12.18
C VAL A 33 22.05 1.95 -12.72
N ASP A 34 22.01 1.52 -13.99
CA ASP A 34 20.74 1.22 -14.66
C ASP A 34 20.20 -0.14 -14.21
N ASP A 35 21.02 -1.19 -14.29
CA ASP A 35 20.49 -2.55 -14.06
C ASP A 35 20.29 -2.86 -12.58
N LYS A 36 21.12 -2.30 -11.68
CA LYS A 36 21.06 -2.60 -10.25
C LYS A 36 20.35 -1.52 -9.45
N TRP A 37 20.83 -0.27 -9.50
CA TRP A 37 20.31 0.78 -8.64
C TRP A 37 18.94 1.27 -9.09
N MET A 38 18.74 1.55 -10.39
CA MET A 38 17.44 1.98 -10.89
C MET A 38 16.38 0.90 -10.72
N ALA A 39 16.73 -0.38 -10.95
CA ALA A 39 15.81 -1.50 -10.67
C ALA A 39 15.43 -1.58 -9.17
N THR A 40 16.40 -1.42 -8.27
CA THR A 40 16.14 -1.43 -6.82
C THR A 40 15.25 -0.24 -6.41
N LEU A 41 15.53 0.95 -6.94
CA LEU A 41 14.77 2.16 -6.67
C LEU A 41 13.33 2.02 -7.19
N GLU A 42 13.16 1.52 -8.42
CA GLU A 42 11.84 1.29 -9.01
C GLU A 42 11.02 0.30 -8.17
N GLN A 43 11.62 -0.81 -7.74
CA GLN A 43 10.96 -1.78 -6.88
C GLN A 43 10.58 -1.18 -5.53
N ALA A 44 11.46 -0.37 -4.92
CA ALA A 44 11.17 0.30 -3.66
C ALA A 44 10.02 1.30 -3.79
N VAL A 45 10.00 2.11 -4.86
CA VAL A 45 8.94 3.09 -5.13
C VAL A 45 7.61 2.39 -5.36
N LYS A 46 7.58 1.33 -6.18
CA LYS A 46 6.37 0.52 -6.41
C LYS A 46 5.87 -0.12 -5.10
N GLY A 47 6.78 -0.70 -4.32
CA GLY A 47 6.43 -1.27 -3.01
C GLY A 47 5.84 -0.25 -2.04
N GLU A 48 6.35 0.98 -2.04
CA GLU A 48 5.80 2.05 -1.21
C GLU A 48 4.40 2.49 -1.67
N MET A 49 4.17 2.58 -2.98
CA MET A 49 2.85 2.86 -3.54
C MET A 49 1.82 1.79 -3.14
N ASP A 50 2.19 0.51 -3.23
CA ASP A 50 1.33 -0.61 -2.81
C ASP A 50 1.04 -0.54 -1.31
N ARG A 51 2.06 -0.27 -0.49
CA ARG A 51 1.93 -0.14 0.97
C ARG A 51 0.96 0.99 1.36
N ILE A 52 1.10 2.15 0.74
CA ILE A 52 0.21 3.30 0.97
C ILE A 52 -1.24 2.94 0.58
N SER A 53 -1.42 2.29 -0.57
CA SER A 53 -2.74 1.87 -1.07
C SER A 53 -3.42 0.87 -0.13
N GLN A 54 -2.68 -0.12 0.37
CA GLN A 54 -3.18 -1.07 1.35
C GLN A 54 -3.55 -0.40 2.68
N ARG A 55 -2.69 0.51 3.17
CA ARG A 55 -2.97 1.27 4.40
C ARG A 55 -4.23 2.12 4.29
N LEU A 56 -4.44 2.79 3.15
CA LEU A 56 -5.64 3.58 2.92
C LEU A 56 -6.90 2.70 2.89
N THR A 57 -6.84 1.59 2.17
CA THR A 57 -7.95 0.62 2.11
C THR A 57 -8.33 0.11 3.50
N GLN A 58 -7.32 -0.27 4.30
CA GLN A 58 -7.54 -0.73 5.66
C GLN A 58 -8.19 0.36 6.54
N ARG A 59 -7.72 1.60 6.42
CA ARG A 59 -8.30 2.73 7.17
C ARG A 59 -9.74 3.04 6.79
N ILE A 60 -10.09 2.94 5.50
CA ILE A 60 -11.47 3.10 5.02
C ILE A 60 -12.36 2.01 5.62
N LYS A 61 -11.90 0.76 5.60
CA LYS A 61 -12.62 -0.37 6.18
C LYS A 61 -12.85 -0.18 7.69
N GLU A 62 -11.80 0.18 8.43
CA GLU A 62 -11.89 0.48 9.87
C GLU A 62 -12.91 1.57 10.16
N LEU A 63 -12.93 2.64 9.34
CA LEU A 63 -13.87 3.73 9.52
C LEU A 63 -15.31 3.29 9.24
N ALA A 64 -15.53 2.54 8.16
CA ALA A 64 -16.83 2.00 7.82
C ALA A 64 -17.36 1.09 8.93
N GLU A 65 -16.54 0.17 9.43
CA GLU A 65 -16.89 -0.74 10.53
C GLU A 65 -17.19 0.02 11.82
N ARG A 66 -16.34 0.99 12.18
CA ARG A 66 -16.51 1.80 13.40
C ARG A 66 -17.82 2.57 13.40
N TYR A 67 -18.24 3.10 12.26
CA TYR A 67 -19.43 3.96 12.16
C TYR A 67 -20.69 3.23 11.67
N ALA A 68 -20.61 1.96 11.29
CA ALA A 68 -21.73 1.18 10.77
C ALA A 68 -22.95 1.16 11.72
N THR A 69 -22.72 1.05 13.03
CA THR A 69 -23.80 0.96 14.03
C THR A 69 -24.07 2.28 14.77
N PRO A 70 -23.08 3.01 15.30
CA PRO A 70 -23.37 4.18 16.13
C PRO A 70 -23.95 5.35 15.32
N LEU A 71 -23.57 5.50 14.05
CA LEU A 71 -24.04 6.63 13.24
C LEU A 71 -25.55 6.53 12.92
N PRO A 72 -26.09 5.39 12.41
CA PRO A 72 -27.54 5.24 12.24
C PRO A 72 -28.33 5.40 13.54
N LYS A 73 -27.78 4.93 14.66
CA LYS A 73 -28.41 5.07 15.99
C LYS A 73 -28.55 6.55 16.37
N LEU A 74 -27.47 7.32 16.26
CA LEU A 74 -27.50 8.75 16.55
C LEU A 74 -28.45 9.52 15.62
N VAL A 75 -28.48 9.16 14.33
CA VAL A 75 -29.43 9.75 13.36
C VAL A 75 -30.88 9.47 13.79
N THR A 76 -31.17 8.24 14.20
CA THR A 76 -32.50 7.83 14.67
C THR A 76 -32.89 8.57 15.95
N GLU A 77 -32.01 8.60 16.95
CA GLU A 77 -32.25 9.31 18.21
C GLU A 77 -32.46 10.80 17.98
N THR A 78 -31.68 11.43 17.11
CA THR A 78 -31.83 12.84 16.75
C THR A 78 -33.20 13.10 16.13
N ALA A 79 -33.60 12.29 15.14
CA ALA A 79 -34.92 12.41 14.51
C ALA A 79 -36.07 12.27 15.52
N MET A 80 -35.96 11.32 16.46
CA MET A 80 -36.96 11.15 17.52
C MET A 80 -37.05 12.35 18.46
N LEU A 81 -35.91 12.92 18.86
CA LEU A 81 -35.88 14.09 19.73
C LEU A 81 -36.39 15.34 19.02
N THR A 82 -36.02 15.55 17.75
CA THR A 82 -36.55 16.63 16.92
C THR A 82 -38.08 16.55 16.82
N ALA A 83 -38.64 15.38 16.53
CA ALA A 83 -40.10 15.21 16.46
C ALA A 83 -40.81 15.55 17.78
N LYS A 84 -40.19 15.25 18.94
CA LYS A 84 -40.72 15.65 20.25
C LYS A 84 -40.69 17.16 20.43
N VAL A 85 -39.57 17.80 20.08
CA VAL A 85 -39.39 19.25 20.17
C VAL A 85 -40.43 19.97 19.30
N ASP A 86 -40.58 19.55 18.04
CA ASP A 86 -41.57 20.12 17.12
C ASP A 86 -42.99 20.00 17.66
N ALA A 87 -43.34 18.83 18.21
CA ALA A 87 -44.65 18.63 18.84
C ALA A 87 -44.87 19.53 20.06
N HIS A 88 -43.83 19.78 20.86
CA HIS A 88 -43.91 20.71 22.00
C HIS A 88 -44.04 22.17 21.54
N LEU A 89 -43.29 22.57 20.52
CA LEU A 89 -43.34 23.93 19.99
C LEU A 89 -44.70 24.25 19.35
N LYS A 90 -45.30 23.29 18.63
CA LYS A 90 -46.68 23.40 18.15
C LYS A 90 -47.69 23.61 19.28
N LYS A 91 -47.54 22.88 20.39
CA LYS A 91 -48.40 23.07 21.58
C LYS A 91 -48.22 24.43 22.24
N MET A 92 -47.04 25.04 22.10
CA MET A 92 -46.74 26.38 22.61
C MET A 92 -47.19 27.51 21.67
N GLY A 93 -47.75 27.18 20.50
CA GLY A 93 -48.25 28.16 19.53
C GLY A 93 -47.18 28.69 18.56
N PHE A 94 -46.03 28.03 18.46
CA PHE A 94 -45.05 28.32 17.41
C PHE A 94 -45.37 27.52 16.14
N ASP A 95 -45.38 28.20 14.99
CA ASP A 95 -45.50 27.56 13.68
C ASP A 95 -44.14 27.02 13.23
N ILE A 96 -44.04 25.69 13.11
CA ILE A 96 -42.84 24.93 12.70
C ILE A 96 -43.24 23.82 11.72
#